data_AF-A0A484FT99-F1
#
_entry.id   AF-A0A484FT99-F1
#
_cell.length_a   1.000
_cell.length_b   1.000
_cell.length_c   1.000
_cell.angle_alpha   90.00
_cell.angle_beta   90.00
_cell.angle_gamma   90.00
#
_symmetry.space_group_name_H-M   'P 1'
#
loop_
_entity.id
_entity.type
_entity.pdbx_description
1 polymer ?
#
loop_
_entity_poly.entity_id
_entity_poly.type
_entity_poly.pdbx_seq_one_letter_code
_entity_poly.pdbx_strand_id
1 'polypeptide(L)'
;MGASGPDGLARPLYGIVKRYMEKHQGKGHRFYLWHPDNIWHWRFDELLGVTPLPNTFDAYSDDLDALVNVMKGARQALPEKESSEVVFHLVIPAWYKIELAMPLHFPDELMPLRLVSPKSSGVKPSVIVNLPRSQEDLVFDGVANVLDPNGYNTKAEIASGATVLVGGGWGL
;
A
#
# COMPACT_ATOMS: atom_id res chain seq x y z
N MET A 1 10.05 21.91 -4.54
CA MET A 1 11.23 21.04 -4.68
C MET A 1 10.74 19.74 -5.29
N GLY A 2 11.04 19.29 -6.50
CA GLY A 2 12.03 19.68 -7.50
C GLY A 2 12.30 18.41 -8.32
N ALA A 3 11.27 17.85 -8.97
CA ALA A 3 11.34 16.64 -9.80
C ALA A 3 11.94 16.94 -11.20
N SER A 4 12.88 17.88 -11.26
CA SER A 4 13.37 18.51 -12.50
C SER A 4 14.74 17.98 -12.95
N GLY A 5 15.24 16.93 -12.31
CA GLY A 5 16.45 16.23 -12.75
C GLY A 5 16.14 15.17 -13.82
N PRO A 6 17.16 14.62 -14.50
CA PRO A 6 16.99 13.60 -15.54
C PRO A 6 16.29 12.32 -15.03
N ASP A 7 16.28 12.11 -13.71
CA ASP A 7 15.65 10.95 -13.08
C ASP A 7 14.18 11.19 -12.66
N GLY A 8 13.66 12.41 -12.81
CA GLY A 8 12.31 12.78 -12.40
C GLY A 8 12.00 12.38 -10.94
N LEU A 9 10.85 11.74 -10.75
CA LEU A 9 10.39 11.24 -9.45
C LEU A 9 10.98 9.88 -9.06
N ALA A 10 11.60 9.15 -10.00
CA ALA A 10 12.08 7.79 -9.76
C ALA A 10 13.18 7.72 -8.70
N ARG A 11 14.14 8.65 -8.73
CA ARG A 11 15.26 8.68 -7.77
C ARG A 11 14.79 9.00 -6.33
N PRO A 12 13.92 10.00 -6.10
CA PRO A 12 13.30 10.19 -4.79
C PRO A 12 12.55 8.95 -4.28
N LEU A 13 11.74 8.31 -5.12
CA LEU A 13 10.98 7.10 -4.78
C LEU A 13 11.90 5.95 -4.38
N TYR A 14 12.95 5.72 -5.18
CA TYR A 14 13.96 4.71 -4.92
C TYR A 14 14.63 4.95 -3.57
N GLY A 15 15.04 6.19 -3.30
CA GLY A 15 15.68 6.57 -2.05
C GLY A 15 14.78 6.38 -0.82
N ILE A 16 13.49 6.68 -0.97
CA ILE A 16 12.49 6.48 0.09
C ILE A 16 12.35 4.99 0.43
N VAL A 17 12.12 4.14 -0.57
CA VAL A 17 11.97 2.70 -0.36
C VAL A 17 13.23 2.12 0.25
N LYS A 18 14.40 2.43 -0.34
CA LYS A 18 15.70 1.97 0.18
C LYS A 18 15.90 2.35 1.65
N ARG A 19 15.57 3.57 2.05
CA ARG A 19 15.66 4.01 3.45
C ARG A 19 14.74 3.21 4.38
N TYR A 20 13.53 2.87 3.94
CA TYR A 20 12.62 2.05 4.73
C TYR A 20 13.10 0.61 4.89
N MET A 21 13.73 0.05 3.84
CA MET A 21 14.39 -1.24 3.88
C MET A 21 15.57 -1.23 4.86
N GLU A 22 16.41 -0.19 4.80
CA GLU A 22 17.55 -0.01 5.71
C GLU A 22 17.12 0.17 7.17
N LYS A 23 15.95 0.76 7.45
CA LYS A 23 15.39 0.90 8.79
C LYS A 23 14.94 -0.44 9.39
N HIS A 24 14.55 -1.40 8.57
CA HIS A 24 14.08 -2.72 9.00
C HIS A 24 15.03 -3.80 8.51
N GLN A 25 16.20 -3.89 9.14
CA GLN A 25 17.18 -4.92 8.83
C GLN A 25 16.75 -6.25 9.44
N GLY A 26 16.42 -7.24 8.60
CA GLY A 26 16.02 -8.59 9.02
C GLY A 26 15.35 -9.38 7.90
N LYS A 27 15.31 -10.72 8.02
CA LYS A 27 14.73 -11.62 6.99
C LYS A 27 13.19 -11.62 6.94
N GLY A 28 12.54 -11.05 7.95
CA GLY A 28 11.07 -11.03 8.07
C GLY A 28 10.39 -9.79 7.50
N HIS A 29 11.00 -9.07 6.54
CA HIS A 29 10.44 -7.83 6.00
C HIS A 29 10.42 -7.88 4.48
N ARG A 30 9.25 -7.61 3.88
CA ARG A 30 9.05 -7.52 2.44
C ARG A 30 8.41 -6.19 2.07
N PHE A 31 8.89 -5.57 0.99
CA PHE A 31 8.56 -4.19 0.64
C PHE A 31 7.88 -4.13 -0.73
N TYR A 32 6.78 -3.39 -0.75
CA TYR A 32 5.96 -3.09 -1.91
C TYR A 32 5.81 -1.58 -2.03
N LEU A 33 5.91 -1.04 -3.23
CA LEU A 33 5.76 0.40 -3.48
C LEU A 33 4.49 0.65 -4.28
N TRP A 34 3.56 1.45 -3.74
CA TRP A 34 2.40 1.92 -4.49
C TRP A 34 2.41 3.43 -4.63
N HIS A 35 2.11 3.91 -5.83
CA HIS A 35 1.88 5.32 -6.08
C HIS A 35 0.92 5.50 -7.27
N PRO A 36 -0.12 6.35 -7.18
CA PRO A 36 -1.13 6.47 -8.25
C PRO A 36 -0.58 7.02 -9.58
N ASP A 37 0.46 7.86 -9.53
CA ASP A 37 1.19 8.27 -10.74
C ASP A 37 2.12 7.15 -11.21
N ASN A 38 2.25 6.95 -12.53
CA ASN A 38 3.15 5.94 -13.13
C ASN A 38 4.28 6.51 -14.00
N ILE A 39 4.34 7.85 -14.15
CA ILE A 39 5.32 8.55 -15.02
C ILE A 39 6.79 8.26 -14.66
N TRP A 40 7.04 7.73 -13.46
CA TRP A 40 8.36 7.39 -12.94
C TRP A 40 8.78 5.94 -13.21
N HIS A 41 7.86 5.05 -13.62
CA HIS A 41 8.13 3.60 -13.74
C HIS A 41 9.35 3.31 -14.60
N TRP A 42 9.39 3.83 -15.84
CA TRP A 42 10.47 3.56 -16.79
C TRP A 42 11.86 3.92 -16.23
N ARG A 43 11.96 5.06 -15.53
CA ARG A 43 13.24 5.52 -14.97
C ARG A 43 13.59 4.77 -13.70
N PHE A 44 12.59 4.28 -12.98
CA PHE A 44 12.77 3.43 -11.80
C PHE A 44 13.24 2.04 -12.19
N ASP A 45 12.70 1.46 -13.27
CA ASP A 45 13.22 0.23 -13.89
C ASP A 45 14.69 0.37 -14.28
N GLU A 46 15.06 1.46 -14.95
CA GLU A 46 16.46 1.74 -15.30
C GLU A 46 17.36 1.83 -14.04
N LEU A 47 16.88 2.48 -12.98
CA LEU A 47 17.60 2.57 -11.71
C LEU A 47 17.75 1.20 -11.04
N LEU A 48 16.71 0.36 -11.04
CA LEU A 48 16.77 -1.01 -10.53
C LEU A 48 17.75 -1.88 -11.33
N GLY A 49 17.81 -1.70 -12.65
CA GLY A 49 18.77 -2.42 -13.51
C GLY A 49 20.23 -2.05 -13.25
N VAL A 50 20.50 -0.78 -12.92
CA VAL A 50 21.86 -0.29 -12.63
C VAL A 50 22.26 -0.53 -11.16
N THR A 51 21.32 -0.35 -10.24
CA THR A 51 21.55 -0.52 -8.79
C THR A 51 20.34 -1.22 -8.18
N PRO A 52 20.31 -2.56 -8.19
CA PRO A 52 19.22 -3.34 -7.64
C PRO A 52 18.98 -2.98 -6.17
N LEU A 53 17.71 -2.90 -5.78
CA LEU A 53 17.33 -2.89 -4.37
C LEU A 53 17.62 -4.27 -3.76
N PRO A 54 17.76 -4.36 -2.42
CA PRO A 54 17.84 -5.66 -1.76
C PRO A 54 16.67 -6.58 -2.16
N ASN A 55 16.89 -7.89 -2.12
CA ASN A 55 15.91 -8.92 -2.52
C ASN A 55 14.65 -8.98 -1.65
N THR A 56 14.54 -8.13 -0.62
CA THR A 56 13.34 -7.91 0.16
C THR A 56 12.37 -6.91 -0.48
N PHE A 57 12.76 -6.24 -1.57
CA PHE A 57 11.86 -5.46 -2.40
C PHE A 57 11.25 -6.35 -3.48
N ASP A 58 9.92 -6.50 -3.47
CA ASP A 58 9.23 -7.47 -4.31
C ASP A 58 8.63 -6.86 -5.56
N ALA A 59 7.89 -5.76 -5.42
CA ALA A 59 7.11 -5.20 -6.51
C ALA A 59 6.74 -3.73 -6.28
N TYR A 60 6.37 -3.07 -7.37
CA TYR A 60 5.70 -1.80 -7.34
C TYR A 60 4.58 -1.73 -8.39
N SER A 61 3.62 -0.84 -8.18
CA SER A 61 2.54 -0.59 -9.13
C SER A 61 1.84 0.74 -8.88
N ASP A 62 1.17 1.25 -9.91
CA ASP A 62 0.17 2.30 -9.82
C ASP A 62 -1.25 1.79 -9.54
N ASP A 63 -1.50 0.50 -9.75
CA ASP A 63 -2.74 -0.18 -9.42
C ASP A 63 -2.63 -0.85 -8.04
N LEU A 64 -3.37 -0.33 -7.07
CA LEU A 64 -3.35 -0.84 -5.69
C LEU A 64 -3.95 -2.26 -5.62
N ASP A 65 -5.00 -2.55 -6.38
CA ASP A 65 -5.66 -3.85 -6.35
C ASP A 65 -4.77 -4.92 -6.98
N ALA A 66 -4.11 -4.59 -8.09
CA ALA A 66 -3.11 -5.46 -8.71
C ALA A 66 -1.95 -5.74 -7.74
N LEU A 67 -1.43 -4.71 -7.07
CA LEU A 67 -0.34 -4.89 -6.09
C LEU A 67 -0.78 -5.72 -4.89
N VAL A 68 -2.00 -5.53 -4.39
CA VAL A 68 -2.60 -6.35 -3.34
C VAL A 68 -2.66 -7.82 -3.77
N ASN A 69 -3.04 -8.11 -5.01
CA ASN A 69 -3.05 -9.49 -5.52
C ASN A 69 -1.64 -10.09 -5.61
N VAL A 70 -0.63 -9.30 -5.99
CA VAL A 70 0.78 -9.73 -5.94
C VAL A 70 1.20 -10.06 -4.52
N MET A 71 0.85 -9.21 -3.55
CA MET A 71 1.14 -9.43 -2.13
C MET A 71 0.47 -10.72 -1.62
N LYS A 72 -0.78 -10.99 -2.00
CA LYS A 72 -1.47 -12.24 -1.64
C LYS A 72 -0.71 -13.47 -2.14
N GLY A 73 -0.37 -13.48 -3.44
CA GLY A 73 0.40 -14.59 -4.01
C GLY A 73 1.74 -14.75 -3.32
N ALA A 74 2.42 -13.64 -3.00
CA ALA A 74 3.68 -13.63 -2.28
C ALA A 74 3.56 -14.19 -0.86
N ARG A 75 2.45 -13.95 -0.15
CA ARG A 75 2.15 -14.52 1.16
C ARG A 75 1.85 -16.01 1.08
N GLN A 76 0.99 -16.41 0.14
CA GLN A 76 0.59 -17.81 -0.05
C GLN A 76 1.77 -18.70 -0.46
N ALA A 77 2.80 -18.12 -1.07
CA ALA A 77 4.05 -18.80 -1.41
C ALA A 77 5.01 -18.98 -0.22
N LEU A 78 4.79 -18.29 0.92
CA LEU A 78 5.62 -18.48 2.11
C LEU A 78 5.28 -19.81 2.80
N PRO A 79 6.27 -20.48 3.42
CA PRO A 79 5.99 -21.61 4.31
C PRO A 79 5.01 -21.18 5.41
N GLU A 80 4.03 -22.02 5.73
CA GLU A 80 2.99 -21.72 6.73
C GLU A 80 3.57 -21.25 8.08
N LYS A 81 4.70 -21.84 8.48
CA LYS A 81 5.42 -21.51 9.72
C LYS A 81 6.08 -20.12 9.72
N GLU A 82 6.36 -19.57 8.55
CA GLU A 82 7.04 -18.27 8.37
C GLU A 82 6.05 -17.17 7.95
N SER A 83 4.88 -17.56 7.44
CA SER A 83 3.88 -16.65 6.88
C SER A 83 3.47 -15.54 7.85
N SER A 84 3.29 -15.86 9.14
CA SER A 84 2.96 -14.90 10.19
C SER A 84 4.15 -14.10 10.72
N GLU A 85 5.39 -14.53 10.47
CA GLU A 85 6.61 -13.84 10.91
C GLU A 85 7.04 -12.77 9.90
N VAL A 86 6.68 -12.92 8.63
CA VAL A 86 7.02 -11.98 7.57
C VAL A 86 6.07 -10.78 7.58
N VAL A 87 6.60 -9.58 7.80
CA VAL A 87 5.85 -8.33 7.76
C VAL A 87 5.91 -7.73 6.36
N PHE A 88 4.76 -7.46 5.77
CA PHE A 88 4.67 -6.72 4.52
C PHE A 88 4.62 -5.22 4.79
N HIS A 89 5.36 -4.45 4.00
CA HIS A 89 5.42 -2.99 4.06
C HIS A 89 4.93 -2.46 2.72
N LEU A 90 3.73 -1.86 2.71
CA LEU A 90 3.23 -1.12 1.57
C LEU A 90 3.62 0.36 1.74
N VAL A 91 4.64 0.77 1.00
CA VAL A 91 5.20 2.11 1.00
C VAL A 91 4.40 2.98 0.03
N ILE A 92 3.83 4.06 0.57
CA ILE A 92 3.04 5.07 -0.14
C ILE A 92 3.77 6.41 -0.02
N PRO A 93 4.73 6.70 -0.91
CA PRO A 93 5.38 7.99 -0.96
C PRO A 93 4.37 9.07 -1.38
N ALA A 94 4.52 10.27 -0.84
CA ALA A 94 3.59 11.35 -1.13
C ALA A 94 4.31 12.70 -1.08
N TRP A 95 4.21 13.45 -2.18
CA TRP A 95 4.65 14.85 -2.30
C TRP A 95 3.48 15.82 -2.48
N TYR A 96 2.27 15.28 -2.58
CA TYR A 96 0.99 15.96 -2.48
C TYR A 96 0.05 15.12 -1.60
N LYS A 97 -1.17 15.62 -1.34
CA LYS A 97 -2.16 14.91 -0.56
C LYS A 97 -2.76 13.74 -1.37
N ILE A 98 -2.52 12.51 -0.94
CA ILE A 98 -3.14 11.30 -1.51
C ILE A 98 -4.29 10.89 -0.60
N GLU A 99 -5.51 10.87 -1.14
CA GLU A 99 -6.72 10.45 -0.42
C GLU A 99 -7.31 9.19 -1.06
N LEU A 100 -7.20 8.07 -0.36
CA LEU A 100 -7.97 6.86 -0.65
C LEU A 100 -9.32 6.97 0.07
N ALA A 101 -10.20 7.80 -0.48
CA ALA A 101 -11.49 8.15 0.14
C ALA A 101 -12.51 7.00 0.09
N MET A 102 -12.38 6.10 -0.89
CA MET A 102 -13.22 4.90 -0.96
C MET A 102 -12.95 3.99 0.25
N PRO A 103 -13.96 3.30 0.77
CA PRO A 103 -13.79 2.40 1.90
C PRO A 103 -12.83 1.28 1.50
N LEU A 104 -11.64 1.31 2.08
CA LEU A 104 -10.58 0.34 1.85
C LEU A 104 -10.71 -0.79 2.87
N HIS A 105 -10.42 -2.01 2.44
CA HIS A 105 -10.28 -3.16 3.32
C HIS A 105 -9.21 -4.06 2.73
N PHE A 106 -8.12 -4.28 3.47
CA PHE A 106 -7.10 -5.21 3.01
C PHE A 106 -7.58 -6.63 3.28
N PRO A 107 -7.22 -7.61 2.46
CA PRO A 107 -7.54 -9.01 2.75
C PRO A 107 -6.75 -9.48 3.98
N ASP A 108 -7.43 -10.14 4.93
CA ASP A 108 -6.82 -10.54 6.22
C ASP A 108 -5.59 -11.45 6.05
N GLU A 109 -5.54 -12.21 4.96
CA GLU A 109 -4.36 -13.00 4.57
C GLU A 109 -3.09 -12.17 4.37
N LEU A 110 -3.18 -10.86 4.13
CA LEU A 110 -2.01 -10.01 3.98
C LEU A 110 -1.30 -9.71 5.30
N MET A 111 -1.95 -9.94 6.44
CA MET A 111 -1.39 -9.61 7.76
C MET A 111 -0.20 -10.53 8.10
N PRO A 112 0.81 -10.03 8.85
CA PRO A 112 0.96 -8.65 9.34
C PRO A 112 1.35 -7.65 8.23
N LEU A 113 0.65 -6.51 8.18
CA LEU A 113 0.79 -5.48 7.14
C LEU A 113 1.07 -4.10 7.74
N ARG A 114 2.00 -3.37 7.12
CA ARG A 114 2.30 -1.98 7.46
C ARG A 114 2.05 -1.06 6.29
N LEU A 115 1.24 -0.05 6.50
CA LEU A 115 1.05 1.07 5.59
C LEU A 115 1.99 2.20 5.98
N VAL A 116 2.90 2.53 5.09
CA VAL A 116 4.05 3.36 5.41
C VAL A 116 4.10 4.54 4.47
N SER A 117 4.12 5.77 4.99
CA SER A 117 4.34 6.97 4.20
C SER A 117 5.45 7.82 4.81
N PRO A 118 6.36 8.41 4.00
CA PRO A 118 7.28 9.42 4.50
C PRO A 118 6.51 10.55 5.15
N LYS A 119 6.85 10.85 6.41
CA LYS A 119 6.32 12.04 7.08
C LYS A 119 6.87 13.27 6.35
N SER A 120 6.02 13.96 5.60
CA SER A 120 6.33 15.31 5.10
C SER A 120 6.59 16.21 6.31
N SER A 121 7.45 17.22 6.17
CA SER A 121 7.86 18.13 7.26
C SER A 121 6.73 18.97 7.88
N GLY A 122 5.47 18.75 7.48
CA GLY A 122 4.28 19.32 8.08
C GLY A 122 3.66 18.43 9.16
N VAL A 123 2.81 19.04 10.01
CA VAL A 123 2.11 18.38 11.13
C VAL A 123 1.07 17.34 10.66
N LYS A 124 0.65 17.40 9.39
CA LYS A 124 -0.42 16.55 8.85
C LYS A 124 0.14 15.47 7.91
N PRO A 125 -0.33 14.21 8.01
CA PRO A 125 0.06 13.15 7.09
C PRO A 125 -0.44 13.44 5.67
N SER A 126 0.42 13.18 4.69
CA SER A 126 0.12 13.39 3.27
C SER A 126 -0.76 12.29 2.68
N VAL A 127 -0.78 11.11 3.29
CA VAL A 127 -1.60 9.97 2.87
C VAL A 127 -2.73 9.79 3.87
N ILE A 128 -3.95 9.83 3.36
CA ILE A 128 -5.17 9.59 4.11
C ILE A 128 -5.89 8.40 3.49
N VAL A 129 -6.26 7.43 4.31
CA VAL A 129 -7.05 6.26 3.92
C VAL A 129 -8.37 6.26 4.68
N ASN A 130 -9.37 5.62 4.11
CA ASN A 130 -10.65 5.35 4.76
C ASN A 130 -10.78 3.85 5.02
N LEU A 131 -10.35 3.39 6.20
CA LEU A 131 -10.50 2.01 6.67
C LEU A 131 -11.61 1.96 7.73
N PRO A 132 -12.87 1.71 7.32
CA PRO A 132 -14.02 1.69 8.25
C PRO A 132 -13.94 0.57 9.27
N ARG A 133 -13.27 -0.53 8.94
CA ARG A 133 -13.08 -1.68 9.81
C ARG A 133 -11.63 -1.75 10.27
N SER A 134 -11.43 -1.79 11.59
CA SER A 134 -10.11 -2.10 12.15
C SER A 134 -9.74 -3.55 11.81
N GLN A 135 -8.48 -3.77 11.45
CA GLN A 135 -7.94 -5.09 11.17
C GLN A 135 -6.75 -5.33 12.10
N GLU A 136 -6.70 -6.51 12.71
CA GLU A 136 -5.58 -6.90 13.57
C GLU A 136 -4.28 -6.96 12.75
N ASP A 137 -3.17 -6.59 13.38
CA ASP A 137 -1.83 -6.54 12.77
C ASP A 137 -1.66 -5.63 11.53
N LEU A 138 -2.63 -4.73 11.28
CA LEU A 138 -2.48 -3.60 10.36
C LEU A 138 -1.96 -2.37 11.09
N VAL A 139 -0.75 -1.91 10.74
CA VAL A 139 -0.10 -0.75 11.38
C VAL A 139 0.10 0.39 10.39
N PHE A 140 -0.21 1.62 10.81
CA PHE A 140 0.08 2.84 10.06
C PHE A 140 1.36 3.52 10.57
N ASP A 141 2.30 3.82 9.69
CA ASP A 141 3.45 4.71 9.96
C ASP A 141 3.42 5.89 8.98
N GLY A 142 3.02 7.07 9.46
CA GLY A 142 2.93 8.28 8.63
C GLY A 142 1.69 8.36 7.73
N VAL A 143 0.74 7.43 7.86
CA VAL A 143 -0.56 7.41 7.18
C VAL A 143 -1.67 7.73 8.18
N ALA A 144 -2.65 8.57 7.81
CA ALA A 144 -3.85 8.78 8.60
C ALA A 144 -5.00 7.90 8.12
N ASN A 145 -5.78 7.37 9.07
CA ASN A 145 -7.09 6.82 8.79
C ASN A 145 -8.16 7.88 9.13
N VAL A 146 -8.90 8.36 8.13
CA VAL A 146 -10.05 9.25 8.31
C VAL A 146 -11.30 8.50 7.89
N LEU A 147 -12.21 8.31 8.84
CA LEU A 147 -13.45 7.59 8.62
C LEU A 147 -14.46 8.47 7.88
N ASP A 148 -15.02 7.91 6.82
CA ASP A 148 -16.11 8.47 6.04
C ASP A 148 -15.94 9.95 5.62
N PRO A 149 -14.80 10.35 5.03
CA PRO A 149 -14.52 11.76 4.76
C PRO A 149 -15.54 12.42 3.81
N ASN A 150 -16.29 11.61 3.05
CA ASN A 150 -17.20 12.06 1.99
C ASN A 150 -18.55 11.30 1.97
N GLY A 151 -18.91 10.56 3.02
CA GLY A 151 -20.16 9.76 3.05
C GLY A 151 -20.11 8.46 2.22
N TYR A 152 -18.92 8.01 1.80
CA TYR A 152 -18.75 6.78 1.02
C TYR A 152 -18.96 5.50 1.82
N ASN A 153 -18.73 5.50 3.14
CA ASN A 153 -18.96 4.32 3.97
C ASN A 153 -20.45 3.97 3.98
N THR A 154 -21.30 4.99 4.17
CA THR A 154 -22.77 4.85 4.12
C THR A 154 -23.24 4.33 2.76
N LYS A 155 -22.66 4.83 1.66
CA LYS A 155 -23.02 4.38 0.30
C LYS A 155 -22.61 2.93 0.05
N ALA A 156 -21.44 2.51 0.53
CA ALA A 156 -20.97 1.13 0.39
C ALA A 156 -21.83 0.16 1.19
N GLU A 157 -22.22 0.51 2.42
CA GLU A 157 -23.08 -0.32 3.25
C GLU A 157 -24.46 -0.58 2.59
N ILE A 158 -25.05 0.47 2.00
CA ILE A 158 -26.30 0.35 1.22
C ILE A 158 -26.11 -0.56 0.00
N ALA A 159 -25.01 -0.40 -0.74
CA ALA A 159 -24.70 -1.22 -1.92
C ALA A 159 -24.47 -2.70 -1.57
N SER A 160 -23.76 -2.99 -0.47
CA SER A 160 -23.59 -4.34 0.05
C SER A 160 -24.93 -4.95 0.48
N GLY A 161 -25.77 -4.19 1.19
CA GLY A 161 -27.11 -4.64 1.59
C GLY A 161 -28.02 -4.94 0.39
N ALA A 162 -27.97 -4.11 -0.65
CA ALA A 162 -28.72 -4.33 -1.90
C ALA A 162 -28.24 -5.59 -2.65
N THR A 163 -26.93 -5.81 -2.73
CA THR A 163 -26.36 -7.03 -3.35
C THR A 163 -26.79 -8.30 -2.60
N VAL A 164 -26.79 -8.29 -1.26
CA VAL A 164 -27.25 -9.41 -0.44
C VAL A 164 -28.74 -9.70 -0.65
N LEU A 165 -29.57 -8.66 -0.73
CA LEU A 165 -31.01 -8.79 -1.00
C LEU A 165 -31.31 -9.37 -2.40
N VAL A 166 -30.55 -8.98 -3.42
CA VAL A 166 -30.72 -9.52 -4.78
C VAL A 166 -30.18 -10.95 -4.89
N GLY A 167 -29.11 -11.30 -4.17
CA GLY A 167 -28.54 -12.65 -4.14
C GLY A 167 -29.35 -13.69 -3.34
N GLY A 168 -30.18 -13.26 -2.39
CA GLY A 168 -31.01 -14.14 -1.55
C GLY A 168 -32.39 -14.48 -2.12
N GLY A 169 -32.73 -14.00 -3.33
CA GLY A 169 -34.10 -14.04 -3.88
C GLY A 169 -34.50 -15.28 -4.67
N TRP A 170 -33.65 -16.29 -4.84
CA TRP A 170 -33.99 -17.52 -5.58
C TRP A 170 -33.74 -18.74 -4.71
N GLY A 171 -34.77 -19.15 -3.97
CA GLY A 171 -34.72 -20.31 -3.09
C GLY A 171 -36.01 -20.54 -2.32
N LEU A 172 -37.14 -20.69 -3.04
CA LEU A 172 -38.33 -21.41 -2.57
C LEU A 172 -38.88 -22.26 -3.72
#